data_AF-A0A518FS93-F1
#
_entry.id   AF-A0A518FS93-F1
#
_cell.length_a   1.000
_cell.length_b   1.000
_cell.length_c   1.000
_cell.angle_alpha   90.00
_cell.angle_beta   90.00
_cell.angle_gamma   90.00
#
_symmetry.space_group_name_H-M   'P 1'
#
loop_
_entity.id
_entity.type
_entity.pdbx_description
1 polymer ?
#
loop_
_entity_poly.entity_id
_entity_poly.type
_entity_poly.pdbx_seq_one_letter_code
_entity_poly.pdbx_strand_id
1 'polypeptide(L)'
;MHGTHSSLWMWRSAVLGCGFTLVVITSVHSADPKLQIRESKPNVAPLEQPAISSPLIEGLNKKTEAVKVPEGTHEQIAVIEVGSKLLPGMRINSFCLDREGQLLAACGDGPGEIRVFDPDGKLLETWKVPIGPEAINVDEDGTVYVAGSGKLLKLDSHGKILVTKEAPHAKAVKASNAKLREQVVQQMKSRSSAVSSMIPRLENMIKQLKDKDKKLTEQDEKRIVSYERILKQYKLMAKAEEKQKEPTDAQIDAQVAAMSKRKMRVSSLSANEKEIFIACSAIKGYGYDVWRMDKDFGNPSVVVTGLRGCCGQMDVQCCEDGIFVAENSRHRVNHYDRTGKLLKHWGKRDRNGVEGFGSCCNPMNVAVGKEGEVYTAESNLGYIKRYSTDGKYLGFVGKVKLVPGCKNVSIMVSPDGDRVYMMDLTRNHIIVMARKPTATTETSQKKS
;
A
#
# COMPACT_ATOMS: atom_id res chain seq x y z
N MET A 1 78.04 -18.84 -17.75
CA MET A 1 77.38 -19.03 -16.43
C MET A 1 75.89 -19.18 -16.71
N HIS A 2 75.30 -20.32 -16.36
CA HIS A 2 74.01 -20.78 -16.89
C HIS A 2 73.13 -21.36 -15.77
N GLY A 3 71.80 -21.39 -15.96
CA GLY A 3 70.83 -22.05 -15.07
C GLY A 3 69.91 -22.98 -15.86
N THR A 4 68.84 -23.53 -15.25
CA THR A 4 67.64 -24.10 -15.92
C THR A 4 66.56 -24.57 -14.90
N HIS A 5 65.25 -24.45 -15.25
CA HIS A 5 64.06 -25.34 -15.06
C HIS A 5 63.91 -26.31 -13.85
N SER A 6 62.72 -26.78 -13.38
CA SER A 6 61.28 -26.43 -13.58
C SER A 6 60.34 -27.20 -12.58
N SER A 7 59.05 -26.81 -12.56
CA SER A 7 57.81 -27.65 -12.45
C SER A 7 57.34 -28.40 -11.17
N LEU A 8 56.05 -28.11 -10.85
CA LEU A 8 54.95 -28.92 -10.28
C LEU A 8 54.85 -29.30 -8.78
N TRP A 9 53.59 -29.37 -8.33
CA TRP A 9 53.11 -29.59 -6.96
C TRP A 9 52.21 -30.85 -6.85
N MET A 10 52.29 -31.53 -5.72
CA MET A 10 51.25 -32.40 -5.15
C MET A 10 51.55 -32.60 -3.65
N TRP A 11 50.55 -32.96 -2.83
CA TRP A 11 50.57 -34.05 -1.82
C TRP A 11 49.28 -34.07 -0.97
N ARG A 12 49.06 -35.18 -0.23
CA ARG A 12 47.78 -35.57 0.41
C ARG A 12 47.87 -35.69 1.95
N SER A 13 46.76 -35.33 2.61
CA SER A 13 46.03 -36.00 3.72
C SER A 13 46.72 -36.68 4.94
N ALA A 14 46.36 -36.24 6.15
CA ALA A 14 45.95 -37.02 7.37
C ALA A 14 45.46 -36.00 8.44
N VAL A 15 44.24 -35.93 8.99
CA VAL A 15 43.28 -36.85 9.67
C VAL A 15 43.52 -37.06 11.17
N LEU A 16 42.66 -36.41 11.98
CA LEU A 16 42.11 -36.73 13.33
C LEU A 16 41.32 -35.48 13.82
N GLY A 17 40.19 -35.51 14.54
CA GLY A 17 39.25 -36.60 14.89
C GLY A 17 38.05 -36.07 15.73
N CYS A 18 36.91 -36.79 15.73
CA CYS A 18 35.70 -36.64 16.58
C CYS A 18 34.85 -35.33 16.58
N GLY A 19 33.53 -35.44 16.31
CA GLY A 19 32.58 -34.37 16.68
C GLY A 19 31.16 -34.34 16.08
N PHE A 20 30.37 -35.43 16.15
CA PHE A 20 28.91 -35.48 15.88
C PHE A 20 28.38 -35.38 14.43
N THR A 21 27.17 -35.90 14.26
CA THR A 21 26.70 -36.59 13.04
C THR A 21 25.48 -35.91 12.41
N LEU A 22 25.47 -35.79 11.09
CA LEU A 22 24.28 -35.46 10.30
C LEU A 22 23.93 -36.69 9.43
N VAL A 23 22.71 -37.22 9.55
CA VAL A 23 22.24 -38.35 8.74
C VAL A 23 21.29 -37.84 7.65
N VAL A 24 21.73 -37.98 6.39
CA VAL A 24 20.89 -37.89 5.20
C VAL A 24 20.89 -39.28 4.57
N ILE A 25 19.72 -39.83 4.28
CA ILE A 25 19.58 -41.09 3.52
C ILE A 25 18.59 -40.86 2.38
N THR A 26 19.05 -41.13 1.16
CA THR A 26 18.27 -41.14 -0.08
C THR A 26 17.71 -42.54 -0.36
N SER A 27 16.68 -42.60 -1.19
CA SER A 27 15.86 -43.77 -1.54
C SER A 27 16.57 -44.94 -2.24
N VAL A 28 16.05 -46.16 -2.07
CA VAL A 28 15.97 -47.22 -3.12
C VAL A 28 14.64 -47.98 -3.02
N HIS A 29 14.18 -48.59 -4.13
CA HIS A 29 12.88 -49.27 -4.34
C HIS A 29 12.57 -50.51 -3.49
N SER A 30 11.27 -50.82 -3.35
CA SER A 30 10.70 -52.19 -3.35
C SER A 30 9.22 -52.17 -3.79
N ALA A 31 8.66 -53.32 -4.18
CA ALA A 31 7.41 -53.43 -4.96
C ALA A 31 6.13 -53.78 -4.14
N ASP A 32 4.98 -53.60 -4.81
CA ASP A 32 3.57 -53.93 -4.48
C ASP A 32 3.36 -55.44 -4.11
N PRO A 33 2.21 -55.93 -3.54
CA PRO A 33 0.88 -55.29 -3.56
C PRO A 33 -0.11 -55.51 -2.36
N LYS A 34 -1.28 -54.85 -2.48
CA LYS A 34 -2.59 -55.11 -1.81
C LYS A 34 -2.69 -54.93 -0.29
N LEU A 35 -3.25 -53.78 0.13
CA LEU A 35 -4.19 -53.73 1.26
C LEU A 35 -5.32 -52.72 0.99
N GLN A 36 -6.58 -53.18 1.07
CA GLN A 36 -7.75 -52.31 0.95
C GLN A 36 -7.91 -51.48 2.23
N ILE A 37 -7.80 -50.16 2.13
CA ILE A 37 -8.16 -49.27 3.25
C ILE A 37 -9.66 -49.02 3.21
N ARG A 38 -10.35 -49.56 4.22
CA ARG A 38 -11.79 -49.44 4.44
C ARG A 38 -12.08 -48.08 5.07
N GLU A 39 -12.80 -47.20 4.37
CA GLU A 39 -13.22 -45.91 4.93
C GLU A 39 -14.17 -46.10 6.12
N SER A 40 -13.72 -45.77 7.33
CA SER A 40 -14.56 -45.65 8.51
C SER A 40 -15.05 -44.21 8.67
N LYS A 41 -16.32 -43.96 8.32
CA LYS A 41 -16.99 -42.69 8.62
C LYS A 41 -17.07 -42.49 10.15
N PRO A 42 -16.64 -41.35 10.71
CA PRO A 42 -16.91 -41.03 12.11
C PRO A 42 -18.41 -40.73 12.28
N ASN A 43 -19.09 -41.56 13.07
CA ASN A 43 -20.50 -41.41 13.37
C ASN A 43 -20.70 -40.45 14.56
N VAL A 44 -20.75 -39.14 14.28
CA VAL A 44 -21.12 -38.11 15.27
C VAL A 44 -22.14 -37.18 14.63
N ALA A 45 -23.36 -37.18 15.16
CA ALA A 45 -24.42 -36.28 14.72
C ALA A 45 -24.05 -34.82 15.01
N PRO A 46 -24.37 -33.85 14.12
CA PRO A 46 -24.19 -32.44 14.42
C PRO A 46 -25.06 -32.05 15.62
N LEU A 47 -24.45 -31.43 16.64
CA LEU A 47 -25.21 -30.75 17.68
C LEU A 47 -25.84 -29.49 17.10
N GLU A 48 -27.15 -29.52 16.85
CA GLU A 48 -27.92 -28.33 16.50
C GLU A 48 -27.82 -27.30 17.64
N GLN A 49 -27.14 -26.19 17.37
CA GLN A 49 -27.15 -25.04 18.28
C GLN A 49 -28.44 -24.25 18.04
N PRO A 50 -29.31 -24.05 19.05
CA PRO A 50 -30.50 -23.24 18.88
C PRO A 50 -30.11 -21.80 18.54
N ALA A 51 -30.76 -21.23 17.52
CA ALA A 51 -30.48 -19.88 17.06
C ALA A 51 -30.87 -18.84 18.12
N ILE A 52 -29.86 -18.24 18.78
CA ILE A 52 -30.07 -17.18 19.77
C ILE A 52 -30.38 -15.85 19.06
N SER A 53 -31.66 -15.61 18.77
CA SER A 53 -32.16 -14.35 18.22
C SER A 53 -32.15 -13.24 19.28
N SER A 54 -31.07 -12.47 19.34
CA SER A 54 -31.00 -11.27 20.19
C SER A 54 -31.68 -10.07 19.50
N PRO A 55 -32.57 -9.31 20.18
CA PRO A 55 -33.28 -8.17 19.58
C PRO A 55 -32.37 -6.97 19.21
N LEU A 56 -31.06 -7.04 19.47
CA LEU A 56 -30.08 -6.11 18.87
C LEU A 56 -29.85 -6.34 17.36
N ILE A 57 -30.19 -7.52 16.83
CA ILE A 57 -29.95 -7.85 15.42
C ILE A 57 -31.07 -7.29 14.52
N GLU A 58 -32.30 -7.20 15.03
CA GLU A 58 -33.44 -6.63 14.28
C GLU A 58 -33.28 -5.12 14.00
N GLY A 59 -32.57 -4.39 14.87
CA GLY A 59 -32.27 -2.96 14.65
C GLY A 59 -31.22 -2.67 13.56
N LEU A 60 -30.47 -3.68 13.10
CA LEU A 60 -29.45 -3.54 12.06
C LEU A 60 -29.87 -4.11 10.70
N ASN A 61 -31.04 -4.76 10.62
CA ASN A 61 -31.65 -5.24 9.37
C ASN A 61 -32.46 -4.16 8.62
N LYS A 62 -32.03 -2.89 8.69
CA LYS A 62 -32.23 -2.03 7.51
C LYS A 62 -31.42 -2.66 6.39
N LYS A 63 -32.10 -3.36 5.48
CA LYS A 63 -31.58 -3.67 4.14
C LYS A 63 -31.09 -2.34 3.58
N THR A 64 -29.78 -2.08 3.65
CA THR A 64 -29.16 -1.09 2.79
C THR A 64 -29.38 -1.62 1.39
N GLU A 65 -30.27 -0.96 0.65
CA GLU A 65 -30.43 -1.23 -0.77
C GLU A 65 -29.03 -1.21 -1.38
N ALA A 66 -28.64 -2.34 -1.97
CA ALA A 66 -27.30 -2.49 -2.50
C ALA A 66 -27.11 -1.40 -3.54
N VAL A 67 -26.13 -0.51 -3.31
CA VAL A 67 -25.83 0.61 -4.20
C VAL A 67 -25.80 0.08 -5.62
N LYS A 68 -26.74 0.53 -6.46
CA LYS A 68 -26.88 0.04 -7.83
C LYS A 68 -25.67 0.54 -8.61
N VAL A 69 -24.61 -0.27 -8.62
CA VAL A 69 -23.36 0.03 -9.30
C VAL A 69 -23.69 0.21 -10.78
N PRO A 70 -23.37 1.38 -11.39
CA PRO A 70 -23.58 1.57 -12.81
C PRO A 70 -22.78 0.55 -13.61
N GLU A 71 -23.20 0.30 -14.85
CA GLU A 71 -22.35 -0.46 -15.75
C GLU A 71 -21.06 0.33 -16.04
N GLY A 72 -19.91 -0.35 -15.94
CA GLY A 72 -18.62 0.24 -16.25
C GLY A 72 -18.39 0.34 -17.76
N THR A 73 -17.77 1.44 -18.19
CA THR A 73 -17.31 1.63 -19.58
C THR A 73 -16.17 0.69 -19.98
N HIS A 74 -15.48 0.09 -18.99
CA HIS A 74 -14.40 -0.86 -19.18
C HIS A 74 -14.70 -2.20 -18.49
N GLU A 75 -14.07 -3.26 -18.97
CA GLU A 75 -14.10 -4.59 -18.36
C GLU A 75 -12.69 -5.15 -18.11
N GLN A 76 -12.57 -6.07 -17.16
CA GLN A 76 -11.28 -6.67 -16.79
C GLN A 76 -10.89 -7.72 -17.84
N ILE A 77 -9.84 -7.44 -18.62
CA ILE A 77 -9.36 -8.33 -19.69
C ILE A 77 -8.17 -9.20 -19.28
N ALA A 78 -7.30 -8.71 -18.39
CA ALA A 78 -6.06 -9.41 -18.04
C ALA A 78 -5.60 -9.14 -16.60
N VAL A 79 -4.62 -9.93 -16.16
CA VAL A 79 -3.91 -9.80 -14.88
C VAL A 79 -2.43 -10.03 -15.15
N ILE A 80 -1.61 -9.01 -14.92
CA ILE A 80 -0.16 -9.10 -15.04
C ILE A 80 0.41 -9.53 -13.69
N GLU A 81 0.97 -10.74 -13.62
CA GLU A 81 1.66 -11.26 -12.44
C GLU A 81 3.08 -10.67 -12.38
N VAL A 82 3.28 -9.61 -11.59
CA VAL A 82 4.58 -8.94 -11.51
C VAL A 82 5.60 -9.79 -10.74
N GLY A 83 5.15 -10.56 -9.74
CA GLY A 83 5.95 -11.56 -9.03
C GLY A 83 5.54 -12.98 -9.36
N SER A 84 6.52 -13.88 -9.48
CA SER A 84 6.29 -15.30 -9.73
C SER A 84 6.37 -16.12 -8.44
N LYS A 85 5.83 -17.35 -8.45
CA LYS A 85 6.01 -18.35 -7.38
C LYS A 85 7.49 -18.68 -7.10
N LEU A 86 8.38 -18.40 -8.06
CA LEU A 86 9.83 -18.61 -7.96
C LEU A 86 10.56 -17.43 -7.29
N LEU A 87 9.88 -16.31 -7.02
CA LEU A 87 10.40 -15.14 -6.31
C LEU A 87 9.61 -14.89 -5.00
N PRO A 88 9.57 -15.86 -4.06
CA PRO A 88 8.84 -15.73 -2.81
C PRO A 88 9.37 -14.55 -1.99
N GLY A 89 8.47 -13.67 -1.55
CA GLY A 89 8.79 -12.47 -0.77
C GLY A 89 9.06 -11.21 -1.60
N MET A 90 9.11 -11.28 -2.95
CA MET A 90 9.11 -10.07 -3.75
C MET A 90 7.78 -9.33 -3.60
N ARG A 91 7.84 -8.02 -3.45
CA ARG A 91 6.67 -7.15 -3.26
C ARG A 91 6.70 -6.00 -4.26
N ILE A 92 5.61 -5.79 -4.99
CA ILE A 92 5.41 -4.56 -5.79
C ILE A 92 5.14 -3.37 -4.84
N ASN A 93 5.68 -2.20 -5.15
CA ASN A 93 5.48 -0.97 -4.38
C ASN A 93 4.64 0.05 -5.12
N SER A 94 4.95 0.25 -6.39
CA SER A 94 4.38 1.25 -7.30
C SER A 94 4.64 0.79 -8.74
N PHE A 95 3.90 1.32 -9.70
CA PHE A 95 4.16 1.12 -11.12
C PHE A 95 3.77 2.38 -11.91
N CYS A 96 4.27 2.49 -13.13
CA CYS A 96 3.88 3.49 -14.11
C CYS A 96 3.91 2.89 -15.52
N LEU A 97 3.47 3.65 -16.51
CA LEU A 97 3.63 3.33 -17.93
C LEU A 97 4.64 4.30 -18.57
N ASP A 98 5.25 3.90 -19.68
CA ASP A 98 5.92 4.80 -20.63
C ASP A 98 4.96 5.27 -21.74
N ARG A 99 5.48 6.00 -22.74
CA ARG A 99 4.70 6.53 -23.87
C ARG A 99 4.26 5.43 -24.85
N GLU A 100 5.00 4.32 -24.88
CA GLU A 100 4.73 3.12 -25.68
C GLU A 100 3.70 2.19 -25.00
N GLY A 101 3.32 2.49 -23.75
CA GLY A 101 2.38 1.71 -22.95
C GLY A 101 3.01 0.49 -22.26
N GLN A 102 4.34 0.35 -22.28
CA GLN A 102 5.06 -0.64 -21.48
C GLN A 102 4.91 -0.29 -20.01
N LEU A 103 4.91 -1.32 -19.16
CA LEU A 103 4.68 -1.19 -17.73
C LEU A 103 5.98 -1.36 -16.95
N LEU A 104 6.33 -0.35 -16.15
CA LEU A 104 7.49 -0.37 -15.27
C LEU A 104 7.03 -0.53 -13.81
N ALA A 105 7.30 -1.68 -13.21
CA ALA A 105 6.93 -2.00 -11.83
C ALA A 105 8.14 -1.91 -10.88
N ALA A 106 8.03 -1.06 -9.86
CA ALA A 106 9.01 -0.93 -8.78
C ALA A 106 8.79 -2.00 -7.70
N CYS A 107 9.81 -2.82 -7.45
CA CYS A 107 9.73 -4.03 -6.62
C CYS A 107 10.83 -4.13 -5.55
N GLY A 108 10.48 -4.73 -4.42
CA GLY A 108 11.38 -5.10 -3.32
C GLY A 108 11.54 -4.03 -2.23
N ASP A 109 12.03 -4.44 -1.06
CA ASP A 109 12.19 -3.55 0.12
C ASP A 109 13.60 -2.94 0.24
N GLY A 110 14.54 -3.29 -0.66
CA GLY A 110 15.84 -2.61 -0.84
C GLY A 110 17.09 -3.43 -0.46
N PRO A 111 18.10 -3.57 -1.35
CA PRO A 111 18.09 -3.21 -2.78
C PRO A 111 16.93 -3.88 -3.53
N GLY A 112 16.43 -3.22 -4.57
CA GLY A 112 15.22 -3.63 -5.29
C GLY A 112 15.46 -3.78 -6.79
N GLU A 113 14.37 -3.88 -7.53
CA GLU A 113 14.39 -3.96 -8.98
C GLU A 113 13.22 -3.21 -9.61
N ILE A 114 13.44 -2.72 -10.83
CA ILE A 114 12.38 -2.28 -11.74
C ILE A 114 12.18 -3.40 -12.76
N ARG A 115 10.95 -3.85 -12.95
CA ARG A 115 10.58 -4.90 -13.90
C ARG A 115 9.77 -4.28 -15.02
N VAL A 116 10.21 -4.44 -16.27
CA VAL A 116 9.57 -3.86 -17.46
C VAL A 116 8.77 -4.95 -18.16
N PHE A 117 7.51 -4.65 -18.49
CA PHE A 117 6.60 -5.56 -19.19
C PHE A 117 6.02 -4.89 -20.43
N ASP A 118 5.71 -5.67 -21.47
CA ASP A 118 4.89 -5.17 -22.58
C ASP A 118 3.42 -4.94 -22.15
N PRO A 119 2.59 -4.27 -22.97
CA PRO A 119 1.19 -3.97 -22.63
C PRO A 119 0.32 -5.21 -22.32
N ASP A 120 0.74 -6.39 -22.75
CA ASP A 120 0.04 -7.67 -22.58
C ASP A 120 0.60 -8.50 -21.40
N GLY A 121 1.63 -8.00 -20.72
CA GLY A 121 2.12 -8.52 -19.44
C GLY A 121 3.32 -9.46 -19.52
N LYS A 122 3.98 -9.58 -20.68
CA LYS A 122 5.23 -10.34 -20.81
C LYS A 122 6.40 -9.52 -20.27
N LEU A 123 7.19 -10.12 -19.39
CA LEU A 123 8.42 -9.51 -18.87
C LEU A 123 9.44 -9.33 -20.01
N LEU A 124 9.91 -8.09 -20.18
CA LEU A 124 10.94 -7.70 -21.14
C LEU A 124 12.30 -7.57 -20.46
N GLU A 125 12.38 -6.77 -19.39
CA GLU A 125 13.63 -6.43 -18.72
C GLU A 125 13.50 -6.44 -17.18
N THR A 126 14.64 -6.47 -16.49
CA THR A 126 14.70 -6.32 -15.03
C THR A 126 15.97 -5.58 -14.62
N TRP A 127 15.81 -4.36 -14.13
CA TRP A 127 16.90 -3.46 -13.75
C TRP A 127 17.11 -3.47 -12.23
N LYS A 128 18.34 -3.66 -11.76
CA LYS A 128 18.64 -3.62 -10.32
C LYS A 128 18.83 -2.18 -9.84
N VAL A 129 18.19 -1.81 -8.73
CA VAL A 129 18.32 -0.47 -8.13
C VAL A 129 18.87 -0.55 -6.70
N PRO A 130 19.81 0.33 -6.30
CA PRO A 130 20.53 0.26 -5.01
C PRO A 130 19.70 0.78 -3.81
N ILE A 131 18.38 0.84 -3.95
CA ILE A 131 17.42 1.33 -2.95
C ILE A 131 16.22 0.39 -2.91
N GLY A 132 15.39 0.46 -1.87
CA GLY A 132 14.01 -0.03 -1.97
C GLY A 132 13.19 0.99 -2.75
N PRO A 133 12.72 0.69 -3.98
CA PRO A 133 12.01 1.66 -4.81
C PRO A 133 10.55 1.76 -4.35
N GLU A 134 10.14 2.94 -3.89
CA GLU A 134 8.83 3.16 -3.27
C GLU A 134 7.84 3.83 -4.22
N ALA A 135 8.34 4.70 -5.10
CA ALA A 135 7.61 5.37 -6.16
C ALA A 135 8.43 5.39 -7.46
N ILE A 136 7.74 5.33 -8.60
CA ILE A 136 8.33 5.37 -9.94
C ILE A 136 7.44 6.17 -10.89
N ASN A 137 8.05 6.87 -11.84
CA ASN A 137 7.37 7.49 -12.97
C ASN A 137 8.32 7.53 -14.19
N VAL A 138 7.78 7.42 -15.39
CA VAL A 138 8.50 7.72 -16.64
C VAL A 138 8.05 9.10 -17.11
N ASP A 139 9.01 9.95 -17.42
CA ASP A 139 8.74 11.25 -18.03
C ASP A 139 8.68 11.13 -19.56
N GLU A 140 8.17 12.17 -20.21
CA GLU A 140 7.87 12.18 -21.65
C GLU A 140 9.10 11.96 -22.56
N ASP A 141 10.32 12.23 -22.09
CA ASP A 141 11.55 11.93 -22.83
C ASP A 141 12.09 10.50 -22.61
N GLY A 142 11.34 9.65 -21.91
CA GLY A 142 11.75 8.29 -21.55
C GLY A 142 12.67 8.22 -20.32
N THR A 143 12.98 9.35 -19.68
CA THR A 143 13.70 9.36 -18.39
C THR A 143 12.87 8.67 -17.32
N VAL A 144 13.47 7.69 -16.63
CA VAL A 144 12.80 6.97 -15.54
C VAL A 144 13.24 7.53 -14.19
N TYR A 145 12.28 8.03 -13.42
CA TYR A 145 12.49 8.57 -12.09
C TYR A 145 12.06 7.57 -11.02
N VAL A 146 12.97 7.22 -10.12
CA VAL A 146 12.71 6.28 -9.02
C VAL A 146 13.03 6.93 -7.68
N ALA A 147 12.11 6.87 -6.74
CA ALA A 147 12.29 7.41 -5.40
C ALA A 147 12.02 6.36 -4.33
N GLY A 148 12.79 6.41 -3.24
CA GLY A 148 12.58 5.53 -2.11
C GLY A 148 13.75 5.51 -1.14
N SER A 149 13.50 5.06 0.09
CA SER A 149 14.54 4.95 1.14
C SER A 149 15.30 6.27 1.40
N GLY A 150 14.63 7.42 1.21
CA GLY A 150 15.21 8.76 1.33
C GLY A 150 16.16 9.20 0.20
N LYS A 151 16.17 8.49 -0.93
CA LYS A 151 16.97 8.82 -2.13
C LYS A 151 16.09 9.02 -3.37
N LEU A 152 16.64 9.73 -4.35
CA LEU A 152 16.10 9.93 -5.68
C LEU A 152 17.11 9.43 -6.72
N LEU A 153 16.62 8.71 -7.73
CA LEU A 153 17.39 8.18 -8.85
C LEU A 153 16.78 8.69 -10.16
N LYS A 154 17.63 9.12 -11.09
CA LYS A 154 17.30 9.39 -12.49
C LYS A 154 17.98 8.31 -13.33
N LEU A 155 17.22 7.57 -14.12
CA LEU A 155 17.68 6.50 -15.00
C LEU A 155 17.36 6.88 -16.45
N ASP A 156 18.11 6.33 -17.41
CA ASP A 156 17.67 6.33 -18.80
C ASP A 156 16.58 5.26 -19.06
N SER A 157 16.07 5.23 -20.30
CA SER A 157 15.07 4.28 -20.79
C SER A 157 15.50 2.81 -20.76
N HIS A 158 16.78 2.53 -20.46
CA HIS A 158 17.35 1.18 -20.35
C HIS A 158 17.82 0.86 -18.92
N GLY A 159 17.36 1.63 -17.94
CA GLY A 159 17.58 1.36 -16.53
C GLY A 159 18.95 1.75 -15.99
N LYS A 160 19.81 2.39 -16.78
CA LYS A 160 21.12 2.84 -16.31
C LYS A 160 20.94 4.09 -15.44
N ILE A 161 21.44 4.03 -14.21
CA ILE A 161 21.39 5.16 -13.27
C ILE A 161 22.33 6.27 -13.75
N LEU A 162 21.74 7.44 -14.07
CA LEU A 162 22.43 8.65 -14.48
C LEU A 162 22.75 9.57 -13.29
N VAL A 163 21.80 9.72 -12.36
CA VAL A 163 21.93 10.58 -11.17
C VAL A 163 21.40 9.86 -9.94
N THR A 164 22.11 10.00 -8.81
CA THR A 164 21.63 9.64 -7.47
C THR A 164 21.78 10.84 -6.54
N LYS A 165 20.70 11.26 -5.87
CA LYS A 165 20.72 12.32 -4.85
C LYS A 165 19.97 11.91 -3.58
N GLU A 166 20.30 12.55 -2.46
CA GLU A 166 19.47 12.49 -1.26
C GLU A 166 18.17 13.27 -1.50
N ALA A 167 17.04 12.69 -1.11
CA ALA A 167 15.75 13.36 -1.25
C ALA A 167 15.62 14.54 -0.26
N PRO A 168 15.03 15.68 -0.66
CA PRO A 168 15.08 16.90 0.14
C PRO A 168 14.30 16.77 1.47
N HIS A 169 13.19 16.01 1.47
CA HIS A 169 12.47 15.67 2.71
C HIS A 169 13.32 14.81 3.64
N ALA A 170 14.14 13.90 3.12
CA ALA A 170 14.98 13.03 3.94
C ALA A 170 16.09 13.81 4.65
N LYS A 171 16.72 14.76 3.95
CA LYS A 171 17.64 15.74 4.55
C LYS A 171 16.96 16.54 5.67
N ALA A 172 15.74 17.03 5.42
CA ALA A 172 14.98 17.79 6.40
C ALA A 172 14.50 16.95 7.60
N VAL A 173 14.16 15.67 7.40
CA VAL A 173 13.84 14.71 8.46
C VAL A 173 15.06 14.49 9.36
N LYS A 174 16.25 14.24 8.78
CA LYS A 174 17.50 14.09 9.54
C LYS A 174 17.81 15.33 10.38
N ALA A 175 17.67 16.52 9.81
CA ALA A 175 17.82 17.79 10.53
C ALA A 175 16.81 17.98 11.68
N SER A 176 15.69 17.24 11.67
CA SER A 176 14.68 17.25 12.73
C SER A 176 14.86 16.17 13.81
N ASN A 177 15.87 15.29 13.70
CA ASN A 177 16.01 14.12 14.58
C ASN A 177 16.04 14.44 16.08
N ALA A 178 16.59 15.59 16.52
CA ALA A 178 16.56 16.00 17.93
C ALA A 178 15.11 16.17 18.45
N LYS A 179 14.27 16.88 17.68
CA LYS A 179 12.84 17.06 17.96
C LYS A 179 12.05 15.76 17.82
N LEU A 180 12.53 14.86 16.95
CA LEU A 180 11.99 13.50 16.85
C LEU A 180 12.29 12.68 18.11
N ARG A 181 13.48 12.84 18.73
CA ARG A 181 13.83 12.25 20.03
C ARG A 181 12.91 12.73 21.15
N GLU A 182 12.70 14.04 21.25
CA GLU A 182 11.76 14.66 22.21
C GLU A 182 10.35 14.04 22.06
N GLN A 183 9.86 13.91 20.82
CA GLN A 183 8.56 13.29 20.53
C GLN A 183 8.50 11.79 20.88
N VAL A 184 9.58 11.03 20.65
CA VAL A 184 9.68 9.62 21.09
C VAL A 184 9.56 9.54 22.60
N VAL A 185 10.37 10.31 23.33
CA VAL A 185 10.38 10.30 24.81
C VAL A 185 9.00 10.68 25.36
N GLN A 186 8.38 11.74 24.83
CA GLN A 186 7.04 12.15 25.23
C GLN A 186 5.99 11.06 24.93
N GLN A 187 6.05 10.43 23.74
CA GLN A 187 5.12 9.37 23.36
C GLN A 187 5.27 8.12 24.24
N MET A 188 6.51 7.71 24.54
CA MET A 188 6.81 6.62 25.46
C MET A 188 6.26 6.90 26.86
N LYS A 189 6.49 8.10 27.41
CA LYS A 189 5.95 8.52 28.72
C LYS A 189 4.40 8.57 28.72
N SER A 190 3.79 9.10 27.65
CA SER A 190 2.33 9.21 27.56
C SER A 190 1.61 7.86 27.47
N ARG A 191 2.26 6.82 26.92
CA ARG A 191 1.67 5.48 26.82
C ARG A 191 1.35 4.93 28.20
N SER A 192 2.25 5.09 29.17
CA SER A 192 2.01 4.60 30.53
C SER A 192 0.87 5.35 31.23
N SER A 193 0.78 6.68 31.03
CA SER A 193 -0.37 7.45 31.54
C SER A 193 -1.72 7.06 30.91
N ALA A 194 -1.73 6.49 29.71
CA ALA A 194 -2.95 6.02 29.05
C ALA A 194 -3.42 4.66 29.60
N VAL A 195 -2.49 3.80 30.03
CA VAL A 195 -2.81 2.53 30.66
C VAL A 195 -3.36 2.76 32.08
N SER A 196 -2.70 3.60 32.88
CA SER A 196 -3.12 3.90 34.25
C SER A 196 -4.46 4.64 34.34
N SER A 197 -4.78 5.53 33.39
CA SER A 197 -6.07 6.25 33.37
C SER A 197 -7.26 5.44 32.84
N MET A 198 -7.03 4.38 32.05
CA MET A 198 -8.13 3.55 31.53
C MET A 198 -8.63 2.49 32.52
N ILE A 199 -7.79 2.00 33.43
CA ILE A 199 -8.19 1.04 34.48
C ILE A 199 -9.37 1.56 35.32
N PRO A 200 -9.29 2.72 36.01
CA PRO A 200 -10.39 3.21 36.84
C PRO A 200 -11.63 3.59 36.01
N ARG A 201 -11.45 4.00 34.75
CA ARG A 201 -12.59 4.28 33.85
C ARG A 201 -13.36 3.00 33.50
N LEU A 202 -12.68 1.91 33.19
CA LEU A 202 -13.31 0.61 32.93
C LEU A 202 -13.97 0.03 34.18
N GLU A 203 -13.32 0.16 35.35
CA GLU A 203 -13.89 -0.24 36.64
C GLU A 203 -15.18 0.52 36.96
N ASN A 204 -15.18 1.84 36.76
CA ASN A 204 -16.38 2.66 36.94
C ASN A 204 -17.49 2.29 35.94
N MET A 205 -17.16 2.02 34.68
CA MET A 205 -18.15 1.58 33.67
C MET A 205 -18.74 0.19 34.00
N ILE A 206 -17.95 -0.74 34.54
CA ILE A 206 -18.45 -2.03 35.04
C ILE A 206 -19.35 -1.82 36.26
N LYS A 207 -18.94 -0.98 37.22
CA LYS A 207 -19.72 -0.64 38.41
C LYS A 207 -21.07 -0.04 38.03
N GLN A 208 -21.11 0.98 37.17
CA GLN A 208 -22.35 1.61 36.69
C GLN A 208 -23.30 0.65 35.97
N LEU A 209 -22.80 -0.43 35.36
CA LEU A 209 -23.66 -1.47 34.75
C LEU A 209 -24.18 -2.49 35.77
N LYS A 210 -23.42 -2.78 36.83
CA LYS A 210 -23.82 -3.69 37.93
C LYS A 210 -24.75 -3.01 38.95
N ASP A 211 -24.53 -1.74 39.23
CA ASP A 211 -25.30 -0.92 40.19
C ASP A 211 -26.60 -0.34 39.56
N LYS A 212 -27.04 -0.85 38.40
CA LYS A 212 -28.35 -0.51 37.83
C LYS A 212 -29.46 -1.07 38.73
N ASP A 213 -30.31 -0.20 39.28
CA ASP A 213 -31.54 -0.56 40.03
C ASP A 213 -32.55 -1.45 39.27
N LYS A 214 -32.33 -1.68 37.97
CA LYS A 214 -33.14 -2.57 37.14
C LYS A 214 -32.34 -3.84 36.81
N LYS A 215 -33.01 -4.99 36.92
CA LYS A 215 -32.51 -6.32 36.55
C LYS A 215 -31.69 -6.25 35.25
N LEU A 216 -30.45 -6.74 35.29
CA LEU A 216 -29.53 -6.67 34.16
C LEU A 216 -30.16 -7.27 32.90
N THR A 217 -29.92 -6.62 31.76
CA THR A 217 -30.27 -7.18 30.46
C THR A 217 -29.12 -8.06 29.95
N GLU A 218 -29.44 -9.03 29.09
CA GLU A 218 -28.44 -9.87 28.39
C GLU A 218 -27.37 -9.01 27.64
N GLN A 219 -27.74 -7.79 27.23
CA GLN A 219 -26.82 -6.83 26.62
C GLN A 219 -25.85 -6.19 27.63
N ASP A 220 -26.34 -5.89 28.84
CA ASP A 220 -25.53 -5.33 29.92
C ASP A 220 -24.53 -6.38 30.42
N GLU A 221 -24.95 -7.65 30.55
CA GLU A 221 -24.06 -8.77 30.87
C GLU A 221 -22.96 -8.95 29.81
N LYS A 222 -23.31 -8.99 28.52
CA LYS A 222 -22.33 -9.06 27.42
C LYS A 222 -21.37 -7.86 27.42
N ARG A 223 -21.82 -6.66 27.81
CA ARG A 223 -20.96 -5.47 27.98
C ARG A 223 -20.02 -5.61 29.17
N ILE A 224 -20.51 -6.08 30.32
CA ILE A 224 -19.70 -6.34 31.52
C ILE A 224 -18.58 -7.33 31.20
N VAL A 225 -18.89 -8.48 30.60
CA VAL A 225 -17.89 -9.49 30.21
C VAL A 225 -16.85 -8.91 29.24
N SER A 226 -17.28 -8.08 28.29
CA SER A 226 -16.38 -7.39 27.37
C SER A 226 -15.45 -6.41 28.10
N TYR A 227 -15.99 -5.58 28.99
CA TYR A 227 -15.22 -4.61 29.78
C TYR A 227 -14.28 -5.29 30.78
N GLU A 228 -14.69 -6.39 31.42
CA GLU A 228 -13.84 -7.18 32.32
C GLU A 228 -12.68 -7.85 31.55
N ARG A 229 -12.92 -8.33 30.32
CA ARG A 229 -11.86 -8.83 29.43
C ARG A 229 -10.85 -7.73 29.07
N ILE A 230 -11.34 -6.54 28.72
CA ILE A 230 -10.49 -5.39 28.39
C ILE A 230 -9.72 -4.92 29.64
N LEU A 231 -10.40 -4.79 30.79
CA LEU A 231 -9.78 -4.43 32.07
C LEU A 231 -8.67 -5.40 32.47
N LYS A 232 -8.87 -6.71 32.27
CA LYS A 232 -7.84 -7.73 32.49
C LYS A 232 -6.61 -7.49 31.60
N GLN A 233 -6.79 -7.11 30.33
CA GLN A 233 -5.67 -6.74 29.45
C GLN A 233 -4.96 -5.46 29.94
N TYR A 234 -5.69 -4.40 30.29
CA TYR A 234 -5.09 -3.16 30.81
C TYR A 234 -4.34 -3.39 32.14
N LYS A 235 -4.87 -4.20 33.06
CA LYS A 235 -4.17 -4.57 34.31
C LYS A 235 -2.92 -5.41 34.06
N LEU A 236 -2.90 -6.25 33.03
CA LEU A 236 -1.69 -6.97 32.62
C LEU A 236 -0.65 -6.03 31.99
N MET A 237 -1.09 -5.04 31.20
CA MET A 237 -0.20 -4.00 30.65
C MET A 237 0.40 -3.14 31.77
N ALA A 238 -0.39 -2.67 32.75
CA ALA A 238 0.11 -1.90 33.89
C ALA A 238 1.18 -2.67 34.69
N LYS A 239 0.95 -3.96 34.99
CA LYS A 239 1.94 -4.82 35.66
C LYS A 239 3.19 -5.11 34.83
N ALA A 240 3.13 -4.96 33.51
CA ALA A 240 4.30 -5.02 32.63
C ALA A 240 5.07 -3.70 32.62
N GLU A 241 4.36 -2.56 32.66
CA GLU A 241 4.94 -1.22 32.77
C GLU A 241 5.60 -0.96 34.14
N GLU A 242 5.01 -1.41 35.25
CA GLU A 242 5.63 -1.36 36.59
C GLU A 242 7.00 -2.06 36.66
N LYS A 243 7.22 -3.05 35.79
CA LYS A 243 8.50 -3.79 35.65
C LYS A 243 9.43 -3.18 34.60
N GLN A 244 8.97 -2.16 33.87
CA GLN A 244 9.71 -1.51 32.80
C GLN A 244 10.45 -0.29 33.38
N LYS A 245 11.78 -0.33 33.32
CA LYS A 245 12.60 0.86 33.62
C LYS A 245 12.33 1.94 32.57
N GLU A 246 12.67 3.20 32.89
CA GLU A 246 12.61 4.27 31.88
C GLU A 246 13.35 3.84 30.59
N PRO A 247 12.84 4.21 29.39
CA PRO A 247 13.43 3.80 28.14
C PRO A 247 14.92 4.16 28.06
N THR A 248 15.77 3.20 27.74
CA THR A 248 17.20 3.48 27.57
C THR A 248 17.43 4.33 26.33
N ASP A 249 18.54 5.09 26.29
CA ASP A 249 18.90 5.87 25.11
C ASP A 249 18.92 5.00 23.84
N ALA A 250 19.44 3.76 23.91
CA ALA A 250 19.40 2.82 22.79
C ALA A 250 17.97 2.47 22.31
N GLN A 251 16.99 2.35 23.22
CA GLN A 251 15.58 2.12 22.85
C GLN A 251 14.95 3.38 22.23
N ILE A 252 15.28 4.55 22.76
CA ILE A 252 14.86 5.85 22.22
C ILE A 252 15.44 6.01 20.81
N ASP A 253 16.74 5.81 20.63
CA ASP A 253 17.45 5.89 19.34
C ASP A 253 16.91 4.89 18.32
N ALA A 254 16.62 3.65 18.72
CA ALA A 254 15.97 2.68 17.83
C ALA A 254 14.59 3.15 17.35
N GLN A 255 13.77 3.74 18.24
CA GLN A 255 12.46 4.28 17.86
C GLN A 255 12.58 5.58 17.03
N VAL A 256 13.57 6.45 17.32
CA VAL A 256 13.89 7.63 16.49
C VAL A 256 14.31 7.18 15.09
N ALA A 257 15.20 6.19 14.96
CA ALA A 257 15.63 5.64 13.68
C ALA A 257 14.46 5.01 12.91
N ALA A 258 13.57 4.27 13.58
CA ALA A 258 12.37 3.69 12.96
C ALA A 258 11.39 4.77 12.47
N MET A 259 11.12 5.82 13.26
CA MET A 259 10.26 6.92 12.84
C MET A 259 10.90 7.79 11.76
N SER A 260 12.22 8.00 11.82
CA SER A 260 13.00 8.70 10.80
C SER A 260 12.95 7.93 9.48
N LYS A 261 13.21 6.62 9.49
CA LYS A 261 13.03 5.73 8.31
C LYS A 261 11.61 5.82 7.75
N ARG A 262 10.57 5.82 8.61
CA ARG A 262 9.17 5.98 8.17
C ARG A 262 8.88 7.34 7.54
N LYS A 263 9.45 8.43 8.08
CA LYS A 263 9.29 9.80 7.54
C LYS A 263 10.13 10.04 6.28
N MET A 264 11.21 9.30 6.06
CA MET A 264 12.01 9.32 4.84
C MET A 264 11.37 8.57 3.66
N ARG A 265 10.25 7.86 3.87
CA ARG A 265 9.52 7.19 2.78
C ARG A 265 8.92 8.19 1.79
N VAL A 266 8.99 7.86 0.51
CA VAL A 266 8.26 8.57 -0.56
C VAL A 266 7.00 7.77 -0.89
N SER A 267 5.83 8.40 -0.91
CA SER A 267 4.55 7.70 -1.16
C SER A 267 4.14 7.71 -2.64
N SER A 268 4.53 8.73 -3.39
CA SER A 268 4.33 8.85 -4.83
C SER A 268 5.34 9.84 -5.43
N LEU A 269 5.56 9.70 -6.73
CA LEU A 269 6.40 10.56 -7.56
C LEU A 269 5.68 10.74 -8.90
N SER A 270 5.71 11.94 -9.45
CA SER A 270 5.25 12.26 -10.79
C SER A 270 6.13 13.36 -11.38
N ALA A 271 6.46 13.27 -12.66
CA ALA A 271 7.30 14.21 -13.38
C ALA A 271 6.59 14.69 -14.65
N ASN A 272 7.06 15.83 -15.16
CA ASN A 272 6.77 16.34 -16.49
C ASN A 272 8.06 16.92 -17.10
N GLU A 273 7.97 17.41 -18.34
CA GLU A 273 9.07 18.00 -19.12
C GLU A 273 10.02 18.95 -18.36
N LYS A 274 9.55 19.59 -17.28
CA LYS A 274 10.25 20.66 -16.55
C LYS A 274 10.57 20.29 -15.10
N GLU A 275 9.71 19.53 -14.43
CA GLU A 275 9.67 19.43 -12.96
C GLU A 275 9.32 18.02 -12.46
N ILE A 276 9.73 17.74 -11.22
CA ILE A 276 9.41 16.52 -10.48
C ILE A 276 8.68 16.89 -9.19
N PHE A 277 7.61 16.18 -8.90
CA PHE A 277 6.83 16.27 -7.67
C PHE A 277 6.92 14.96 -6.90
N ILE A 278 7.13 15.04 -5.58
CA ILE A 278 7.08 13.87 -4.67
C ILE A 278 6.16 14.16 -3.49
N ALA A 279 5.26 13.21 -3.17
CA ALA A 279 4.51 13.24 -1.92
C ALA A 279 5.28 12.48 -0.83
N CYS A 280 5.42 13.12 0.32
CA CYS A 280 6.24 12.61 1.43
C CYS A 280 5.54 12.84 2.77
N SER A 281 5.88 12.04 3.78
CA SER A 281 5.39 12.29 5.15
C SER A 281 5.80 13.68 5.61
N ALA A 282 4.85 14.46 6.13
CA ALA A 282 5.14 15.80 6.62
C ALA A 282 6.20 15.77 7.73
N ILE A 283 7.13 16.73 7.71
CA ILE A 283 8.23 16.77 8.70
C ILE A 283 7.64 17.00 10.10
N LYS A 284 6.76 18.00 10.23
CA LYS A 284 6.09 18.37 11.49
C LYS A 284 4.69 17.76 11.55
N GLY A 285 4.34 17.18 12.71
CA GLY A 285 3.01 16.63 12.96
C GLY A 285 2.66 15.40 12.12
N TYR A 286 1.36 15.25 11.82
CA TYR A 286 0.78 14.15 11.05
C TYR A 286 0.21 14.69 9.74
N GLY A 287 0.59 14.08 8.62
CA GLY A 287 0.12 14.47 7.29
C GLY A 287 1.17 14.21 6.23
N TYR A 288 0.96 14.83 5.06
CA TYR A 288 1.87 14.78 3.93
C TYR A 288 2.14 16.20 3.43
N ASP A 289 3.33 16.36 2.88
CA ASP A 289 3.76 17.55 2.15
C ASP A 289 4.13 17.10 0.72
N VAL A 290 3.90 17.95 -0.29
CA VAL A 290 4.37 17.76 -1.67
C VAL A 290 5.57 18.66 -1.89
N TRP A 291 6.67 18.05 -2.34
CA TRP A 291 7.88 18.75 -2.76
C TRP A 291 7.94 18.84 -4.27
N ARG A 292 8.39 19.99 -4.78
CA ARG A 292 8.71 20.26 -6.18
C ARG A 292 10.22 20.44 -6.33
N MET A 293 10.79 19.99 -7.44
CA MET A 293 12.20 20.16 -7.79
C MET A 293 12.41 20.07 -9.31
N ASP A 294 13.58 20.47 -9.79
CA ASP A 294 13.96 20.36 -11.21
C ASP A 294 14.24 18.90 -11.61
N LYS A 295 14.30 18.63 -12.93
CA LYS A 295 14.57 17.30 -13.51
C LYS A 295 15.90 16.61 -13.10
N ASP A 296 16.84 17.34 -12.49
CA ASP A 296 18.07 16.79 -11.90
C ASP A 296 18.07 16.85 -10.37
N PHE A 297 16.89 16.94 -9.75
CA PHE A 297 16.66 17.15 -8.32
C PHE A 297 17.35 18.43 -7.80
N GLY A 298 17.27 19.50 -8.59
CA GLY A 298 17.70 20.86 -8.25
C GLY A 298 16.59 21.66 -7.57
N ASN A 299 16.95 22.77 -6.93
CA ASN A 299 16.02 23.78 -6.38
C ASN A 299 14.78 23.23 -5.62
N PRO A 300 14.95 22.30 -4.66
CA PRO A 300 13.83 21.65 -4.00
C PRO A 300 13.06 22.62 -3.09
N SER A 301 11.74 22.64 -3.22
CA SER A 301 10.82 23.45 -2.42
C SER A 301 9.59 22.66 -1.99
N VAL A 302 8.95 23.04 -0.88
CA VAL A 302 7.66 22.50 -0.46
C VAL A 302 6.56 23.37 -1.05
N VAL A 303 5.68 22.79 -1.86
CA VAL A 303 4.58 23.51 -2.53
C VAL A 303 3.23 23.28 -1.85
N VAL A 304 2.96 22.07 -1.36
CA VAL A 304 1.70 21.75 -0.64
C VAL A 304 2.02 21.18 0.73
N THR A 305 1.26 21.58 1.76
CA THR A 305 1.40 21.07 3.13
C THR A 305 0.04 20.76 3.76
N GLY A 306 0.06 20.08 4.91
CA GLY A 306 -1.14 19.90 5.74
C GLY A 306 -2.16 18.90 5.19
N LEU A 307 -1.78 18.13 4.15
CA LEU A 307 -2.57 17.03 3.60
C LEU A 307 -2.76 15.94 4.66
N ARG A 308 -3.91 15.28 4.66
CA ARG A 308 -4.21 14.15 5.56
C ARG A 308 -4.29 12.87 4.73
N GLY A 309 -3.33 11.99 4.94
CA GLY A 309 -3.29 10.66 4.34
C GLY A 309 -3.39 9.55 5.38
N CYS A 310 -4.02 8.43 5.01
CA CYS A 310 -4.12 7.20 5.80
C CYS A 310 -3.20 6.11 5.22
N CYS A 311 -3.00 5.01 5.96
CA CYS A 311 -2.33 3.79 5.49
C CYS A 311 -0.89 3.98 4.93
N GLY A 312 -0.23 5.10 5.22
CA GLY A 312 1.10 5.40 4.70
C GLY A 312 1.11 5.90 3.25
N GLN A 313 -0.03 6.40 2.74
CA GLN A 313 -0.22 6.78 1.34
C GLN A 313 -0.68 8.23 1.17
N MET A 314 -0.21 8.83 0.07
CA MET A 314 -0.63 10.08 -0.53
C MET A 314 -0.13 10.06 -1.97
N ASP A 315 -1.03 10.27 -2.93
CA ASP A 315 -0.71 10.28 -4.34
C ASP A 315 -0.63 11.70 -4.88
N VAL A 316 0.33 11.96 -5.77
CA VAL A 316 0.45 13.21 -6.54
C VAL A 316 0.73 12.86 -7.99
N GLN A 317 -0.07 13.39 -8.90
CA GLN A 317 0.15 13.32 -10.35
C GLN A 317 0.22 14.74 -10.91
N CYS A 318 1.21 15.04 -11.75
CA CYS A 318 1.30 16.31 -12.45
C CYS A 318 0.95 16.18 -13.93
N CYS A 319 0.42 17.25 -14.50
CA CYS A 319 0.17 17.45 -15.93
C CYS A 319 0.31 18.94 -16.27
N GLU A 320 -0.08 19.35 -17.47
CA GLU A 320 -0.06 20.76 -17.88
C GLU A 320 -0.92 21.66 -16.97
N ASP A 321 -2.11 21.19 -16.56
CA ASP A 321 -3.05 21.90 -15.69
C ASP A 321 -2.58 22.05 -14.22
N GLY A 322 -1.44 21.46 -13.84
CA GLY A 322 -0.89 21.54 -12.50
C GLY A 322 -0.70 20.18 -11.83
N ILE A 323 -1.10 20.06 -10.56
CA ILE A 323 -0.97 18.81 -9.79
C ILE A 323 -2.29 18.40 -9.15
N PHE A 324 -2.61 17.10 -9.26
CA PHE A 324 -3.74 16.46 -8.62
C PHE A 324 -3.27 15.58 -7.46
N VAL A 325 -3.93 15.70 -6.31
CA VAL A 325 -3.53 15.03 -5.06
C VAL A 325 -4.69 14.23 -4.49
N ALA A 326 -4.47 12.92 -4.29
CA ALA A 326 -5.46 11.99 -3.72
C ALA A 326 -5.49 12.08 -2.18
N GLU A 327 -6.26 13.02 -1.63
CA GLU A 327 -6.32 13.24 -0.19
C GLU A 327 -7.28 12.27 0.52
N ASN A 328 -6.86 11.00 0.57
CA ASN A 328 -7.69 9.86 0.92
C ASN A 328 -8.43 9.97 2.28
N SER A 329 -7.83 10.58 3.31
CA SER A 329 -8.48 10.76 4.63
C SER A 329 -9.50 11.90 4.68
N ARG A 330 -9.48 12.82 3.71
CA ARG A 330 -10.49 13.90 3.57
C ARG A 330 -11.55 13.57 2.51
N HIS A 331 -11.46 12.41 1.88
CA HIS A 331 -12.36 11.94 0.85
C HIS A 331 -12.52 12.90 -0.32
N ARG A 332 -11.40 13.41 -0.82
CA ARG A 332 -11.37 14.37 -1.93
C ARG A 332 -10.13 14.22 -2.79
N VAL A 333 -10.24 14.68 -4.03
CA VAL A 333 -9.08 15.07 -4.84
C VAL A 333 -8.92 16.58 -4.70
N ASN A 334 -7.68 17.04 -4.54
CA ASN A 334 -7.34 18.47 -4.64
C ASN A 334 -6.59 18.71 -5.96
N HIS A 335 -6.89 19.82 -6.62
CA HIS A 335 -6.19 20.31 -7.81
C HIS A 335 -5.49 21.62 -7.46
N TYR A 336 -4.18 21.65 -7.61
CA TYR A 336 -3.33 22.82 -7.35
C TYR A 336 -2.61 23.24 -8.62
N ASP A 337 -2.20 24.50 -8.71
CA ASP A 337 -1.15 24.88 -9.66
C ASP A 337 0.23 24.36 -9.22
N ARG A 338 1.23 24.50 -10.10
CA ARG A 338 2.63 24.08 -9.85
C ARG A 338 3.34 24.85 -8.74
N THR A 339 2.73 25.90 -8.18
CA THR A 339 3.23 26.62 -7.00
C THR A 339 2.60 26.11 -5.70
N GLY A 340 1.55 25.28 -5.79
CA GLY A 340 0.81 24.74 -4.65
C GLY A 340 -0.39 25.59 -4.23
N LYS A 341 -0.81 26.57 -5.04
CA LYS A 341 -2.07 27.29 -4.83
C LYS A 341 -3.24 26.35 -5.16
N LEU A 342 -4.16 26.16 -4.22
CA LEU A 342 -5.36 25.35 -4.45
C LEU A 342 -6.25 26.04 -5.47
N LEU A 343 -6.53 25.35 -6.58
CA LEU A 343 -7.44 25.82 -7.62
C LEU A 343 -8.86 25.30 -7.35
N LYS A 344 -9.00 23.97 -7.20
CA LYS A 344 -10.27 23.27 -6.99
C LYS A 344 -10.09 22.07 -6.08
N HIS A 345 -11.18 21.58 -5.48
CA HIS A 345 -11.22 20.24 -4.88
C HIS A 345 -12.62 19.66 -5.02
N TRP A 346 -12.74 18.33 -5.10
CA TRP A 346 -14.04 17.67 -5.24
C TRP A 346 -14.09 16.32 -4.51
N GLY A 347 -15.32 15.84 -4.33
CA GLY A 347 -15.62 14.60 -3.63
C GLY A 347 -15.97 14.77 -2.16
N LYS A 348 -16.55 13.71 -1.61
CA LYS A 348 -16.99 13.57 -0.22
C LYS A 348 -17.02 12.09 0.15
N ARG A 349 -17.07 11.78 1.44
CA ARG A 349 -17.38 10.42 1.89
C ARG A 349 -18.84 10.12 1.56
N ASP A 350 -19.07 9.11 0.73
CA ASP A 350 -20.42 8.67 0.34
C ASP A 350 -20.44 7.14 0.19
N ARG A 351 -21.07 6.45 1.13
CA ARG A 351 -21.19 4.98 1.12
C ARG A 351 -22.34 4.48 0.26
N ASN A 352 -23.20 5.38 -0.21
CA ASN A 352 -24.50 5.05 -0.82
C ASN A 352 -24.59 5.53 -2.28
N GLY A 353 -23.87 6.60 -2.64
CA GLY A 353 -23.74 7.12 -4.00
C GLY A 353 -22.50 6.61 -4.73
N VAL A 354 -22.53 6.65 -6.06
CA VAL A 354 -21.36 6.31 -6.91
C VAL A 354 -20.41 7.51 -7.12
N GLU A 355 -20.89 8.75 -7.01
CA GLU A 355 -20.07 9.94 -7.32
C GLU A 355 -19.06 10.29 -6.21
N GLY A 356 -19.41 10.04 -4.95
CA GLY A 356 -18.52 10.19 -3.80
C GLY A 356 -17.68 8.94 -3.54
N PHE A 357 -16.90 8.93 -2.45
CA PHE A 357 -15.96 7.85 -2.13
C PHE A 357 -16.46 6.97 -0.97
N GLY A 358 -16.51 5.66 -1.19
CA GLY A 358 -17.35 4.74 -0.41
C GLY A 358 -16.69 4.00 0.75
N SER A 359 -15.36 3.98 0.85
CA SER A 359 -14.66 3.26 1.93
C SER A 359 -13.81 4.16 2.85
N CYS A 360 -13.01 3.56 3.75
CA CYS A 360 -12.50 4.19 4.97
C CYS A 360 -11.60 5.42 4.75
N CYS A 361 -10.84 5.44 3.66
CA CYS A 361 -10.02 6.56 3.21
C CYS A 361 -9.80 6.41 1.69
N ASN A 362 -10.58 7.12 0.87
CA ASN A 362 -10.56 7.02 -0.59
C ASN A 362 -10.92 8.38 -1.18
N PRO A 363 -10.37 8.79 -2.35
CA PRO A 363 -9.64 7.97 -3.30
C PRO A 363 -8.21 7.71 -2.83
N MET A 364 -7.66 6.52 -3.09
CA MET A 364 -6.29 6.18 -2.70
C MET A 364 -5.27 6.81 -3.64
N ASN A 365 -5.59 6.83 -4.93
CA ASN A 365 -4.72 7.24 -6.02
C ASN A 365 -5.51 7.99 -7.09
N VAL A 366 -4.79 8.78 -7.88
CA VAL A 366 -5.30 9.42 -9.10
C VAL A 366 -4.41 9.09 -10.30
N ALA A 367 -4.98 9.13 -11.50
CA ALA A 367 -4.25 9.20 -12.76
C ALA A 367 -4.91 10.25 -13.65
N VAL A 368 -4.12 10.90 -14.52
CA VAL A 368 -4.64 11.87 -15.48
C VAL A 368 -4.69 11.20 -16.85
N GLY A 369 -5.86 11.24 -17.50
CA GLY A 369 -6.07 10.76 -18.85
C GLY A 369 -5.61 11.77 -19.90
N LYS A 370 -5.56 11.33 -21.16
CA LYS A 370 -5.10 12.13 -22.31
C LYS A 370 -5.87 13.44 -22.51
N GLU A 371 -7.16 13.50 -22.18
CA GLU A 371 -7.98 14.70 -22.31
C GLU A 371 -8.08 15.47 -20.98
N GLY A 372 -7.16 15.22 -20.04
CA GLY A 372 -7.12 15.83 -18.71
C GLY A 372 -8.10 15.21 -17.71
N GLU A 373 -8.84 14.15 -18.06
CA GLU A 373 -9.81 13.57 -17.13
C GLU A 373 -9.09 12.88 -15.97
N VAL A 374 -9.60 13.07 -14.76
CA VAL A 374 -8.97 12.54 -13.54
C VAL A 374 -9.65 11.23 -13.16
N TYR A 375 -8.89 10.15 -13.29
CA TYR A 375 -9.27 8.81 -12.87
C TYR A 375 -8.93 8.62 -11.40
N THR A 376 -9.80 7.98 -10.63
CA THR A 376 -9.58 7.73 -9.19
C THR A 376 -9.77 6.26 -8.86
N ALA A 377 -8.95 5.74 -7.95
CA ALA A 377 -8.99 4.34 -7.50
C ALA A 377 -9.44 4.18 -6.04
N GLU A 378 -10.39 3.28 -5.79
CA GLU A 378 -10.82 2.89 -4.43
C GLU A 378 -10.42 1.46 -4.05
N SER A 379 -9.55 1.29 -3.06
CA SER A 379 -8.92 -0.02 -2.74
C SER A 379 -9.90 -1.08 -2.25
N ASN A 380 -10.80 -0.73 -1.34
CA ASN A 380 -11.70 -1.70 -0.70
C ASN A 380 -12.92 -2.07 -1.55
N LEU A 381 -13.33 -1.20 -2.47
CA LEU A 381 -14.48 -1.44 -3.37
C LEU A 381 -14.04 -1.92 -4.75
N GLY A 382 -12.77 -1.73 -5.10
CA GLY A 382 -12.23 -1.95 -6.44
C GLY A 382 -12.79 -0.97 -7.47
N TYR A 383 -13.33 0.17 -7.05
CA TYR A 383 -14.00 1.11 -7.95
C TYR A 383 -12.99 2.00 -8.65
N ILE A 384 -13.15 2.12 -9.97
CA ILE A 384 -12.48 3.10 -10.80
C ILE A 384 -13.54 4.06 -11.34
N LYS A 385 -13.30 5.36 -11.17
CA LYS A 385 -14.22 6.46 -11.52
C LYS A 385 -13.45 7.52 -12.28
N ARG A 386 -14.12 8.21 -13.20
CA ARG A 386 -13.54 9.31 -13.99
C ARG A 386 -14.27 10.62 -13.70
N TYR A 387 -13.52 11.70 -13.56
CA TYR A 387 -13.99 13.06 -13.32
C TYR A 387 -13.35 14.01 -14.35
N SER A 388 -13.94 15.18 -14.59
CA SER A 388 -13.24 16.26 -15.31
C SER A 388 -12.09 16.81 -14.45
N THR A 389 -11.18 17.58 -15.06
CA THR A 389 -10.26 18.48 -14.33
C THR A 389 -10.98 19.30 -13.25
N ASP A 390 -12.18 19.80 -13.59
CA ASP A 390 -13.09 20.54 -12.71
C ASP A 390 -13.77 19.72 -11.59
N GLY A 391 -13.53 18.41 -11.51
CA GLY A 391 -14.10 17.53 -10.49
C GLY A 391 -15.56 17.13 -10.69
N LYS A 392 -16.16 17.40 -11.87
CA LYS A 392 -17.48 16.87 -12.24
C LYS A 392 -17.36 15.38 -12.50
N TYR A 393 -18.27 14.57 -11.96
CA TYR A 393 -18.29 13.12 -12.23
C TYR A 393 -18.66 12.87 -13.69
N LEU A 394 -17.80 12.15 -14.42
CA LEU A 394 -17.98 11.81 -15.84
C LEU A 394 -18.44 10.36 -16.05
N GLY A 395 -18.22 9.47 -15.09
CA GLY A 395 -18.75 8.12 -15.16
C GLY A 395 -17.98 7.06 -14.37
N PHE A 396 -18.55 5.85 -14.39
CA PHE A 396 -17.97 4.67 -13.79
C PHE A 396 -17.11 3.95 -14.84
N VAL A 397 -15.82 3.76 -14.54
CA VAL A 397 -14.90 3.05 -15.43
C VAL A 397 -15.11 1.55 -15.25
N GLY A 398 -15.13 1.07 -14.01
CA GLY A 398 -15.43 -0.32 -13.71
C GLY A 398 -15.10 -0.73 -12.27
N LYS A 399 -15.26 -2.04 -12.01
CA LYS A 399 -14.97 -2.68 -10.73
C LYS A 399 -13.94 -3.79 -10.87
N VAL A 400 -12.75 -3.61 -10.31
CA VAL A 400 -11.71 -4.65 -10.23
C VAL A 400 -11.92 -5.58 -9.02
N LYS A 401 -11.51 -6.85 -9.15
CA LYS A 401 -11.63 -7.87 -8.08
C LYS A 401 -10.40 -7.91 -7.15
N LEU A 402 -10.29 -6.93 -6.26
CA LEU A 402 -9.21 -6.85 -5.25
C LEU A 402 -9.48 -7.72 -4.01
N VAL A 403 -8.42 -8.01 -3.24
CA VAL A 403 -8.60 -8.49 -1.85
C VAL A 403 -9.17 -7.34 -1.00
N PRO A 404 -10.27 -7.56 -0.24
CA PRO A 404 -10.84 -6.52 0.60
C PRO A 404 -9.86 -5.97 1.65
N GLY A 405 -9.88 -4.65 1.82
CA GLY A 405 -9.12 -3.95 2.84
C GLY A 405 -8.70 -2.54 2.42
N CYS A 406 -8.46 -1.66 3.40
CA CYS A 406 -7.79 -0.38 3.16
C CYS A 406 -6.28 -0.65 2.99
N LYS A 407 -5.85 -0.85 1.74
CA LYS A 407 -4.47 -1.14 1.30
C LYS A 407 -4.04 -0.14 0.23
N ASN A 408 -2.74 -0.07 -0.07
CA ASN A 408 -2.29 0.69 -1.23
C ASN A 408 -2.81 0.02 -2.50
N VAL A 409 -3.26 0.86 -3.42
CA VAL A 409 -3.41 0.52 -4.83
C VAL A 409 -2.50 1.47 -5.59
N SER A 410 -2.55 1.44 -6.90
CA SER A 410 -1.99 2.46 -7.80
C SER A 410 -2.79 2.34 -9.08
N ILE A 411 -2.94 3.44 -9.81
CA ILE A 411 -3.71 3.49 -11.04
C ILE A 411 -2.90 4.19 -12.11
N MET A 412 -3.00 3.71 -13.34
CA MET A 412 -2.49 4.38 -14.53
C MET A 412 -3.45 4.19 -15.68
N VAL A 413 -3.50 5.15 -16.59
CA VAL A 413 -4.28 5.08 -17.84
C VAL A 413 -3.27 4.97 -18.98
N SER A 414 -3.55 4.15 -20.00
CA SER A 414 -2.69 4.07 -21.17
C SER A 414 -2.67 5.40 -21.95
N PRO A 415 -1.58 5.69 -22.70
CA PRO A 415 -1.48 6.92 -23.50
C PRO A 415 -2.60 7.13 -24.53
N ASP A 416 -3.25 6.06 -24.98
CA ASP A 416 -4.43 6.10 -25.87
C ASP A 416 -5.76 6.36 -25.14
N GLY A 417 -5.83 6.16 -23.82
CA GLY A 417 -7.06 6.27 -23.02
C GLY A 417 -7.98 5.04 -23.05
N ASP A 418 -7.58 3.91 -23.63
CA ASP A 418 -8.42 2.71 -23.81
C ASP A 418 -8.17 1.59 -22.79
N ARG A 419 -7.01 1.58 -22.12
CA ARG A 419 -6.69 0.67 -21.02
C ARG A 419 -6.53 1.44 -19.71
N VAL A 420 -6.99 0.84 -18.61
CA VAL A 420 -6.79 1.34 -17.24
C VAL A 420 -6.22 0.23 -16.38
N TYR A 421 -5.10 0.51 -15.73
CA TYR A 421 -4.32 -0.44 -14.94
C TYR A 421 -4.53 -0.15 -13.46
N MET A 422 -4.79 -1.17 -12.64
CA MET A 422 -4.95 -1.02 -11.19
C MET A 422 -4.17 -2.08 -10.42
N MET A 423 -3.25 -1.66 -9.57
CA MET A 423 -2.39 -2.56 -8.78
C MET A 423 -3.13 -3.23 -7.62
N ASP A 424 -3.10 -4.56 -7.56
CA ASP A 424 -3.40 -5.34 -6.36
C ASP A 424 -2.10 -5.65 -5.61
N LEU A 425 -1.78 -4.78 -4.64
CA LEU A 425 -0.61 -4.93 -3.78
C LEU A 425 -0.58 -6.28 -3.05
N THR A 426 -1.73 -6.87 -2.72
CA THR A 426 -1.78 -8.07 -1.86
C THR A 426 -1.38 -9.34 -2.60
N ARG A 427 -1.42 -9.31 -3.93
CA ARG A 427 -1.09 -10.44 -4.82
C ARG A 427 0.14 -10.19 -5.69
N ASN A 428 0.71 -8.97 -5.66
CA ASN A 428 1.71 -8.51 -6.65
C ASN A 428 1.18 -8.55 -8.09
N HIS A 429 -0.10 -8.23 -8.27
CA HIS A 429 -0.75 -8.23 -9.58
C HIS A 429 -1.03 -6.81 -10.04
N ILE A 430 -1.11 -6.62 -11.35
CA ILE A 430 -1.70 -5.42 -11.96
C ILE A 430 -2.89 -5.87 -12.81
N ILE A 431 -4.07 -5.36 -12.48
CA ILE A 431 -5.31 -5.68 -13.16
C ILE A 431 -5.45 -4.76 -14.37
N VAL A 432 -5.68 -5.33 -15.55
CA VAL A 432 -5.86 -4.57 -16.80
C VAL A 432 -7.35 -4.52 -17.14
N MET A 433 -7.87 -3.30 -17.22
CA MET A 433 -9.21 -3.00 -17.71
C MET A 433 -9.09 -2.45 -19.13
N ALA A 434 -9.95 -2.87 -20.06
CA ALA A 434 -10.04 -2.28 -21.39
C ALA A 434 -11.45 -1.75 -21.67
N ARG A 435 -11.54 -0.68 -22.48
CA ARG A 435 -12.81 -0.08 -22.91
C ARG A 435 -13.66 -1.12 -23.64
N LYS A 436 -14.94 -1.22 -23.28
CA LYS A 436 -15.90 -2.09 -23.97
C LYS A 436 -16.15 -1.58 -25.39
N PRO A 437 -16.42 -2.48 -26.37
CA PRO A 437 -16.93 -2.07 -27.67
C PRO A 437 -18.18 -1.20 -27.49
N THR A 438 -18.20 -0.02 -28.10
CA THR A 438 -19.42 0.79 -28.15
C THR A 438 -20.40 0.09 -29.09
N ALA A 439 -21.60 -0.23 -28.61
CA ALA A 439 -22.62 -0.84 -29.44
C ALA A 439 -22.99 0.13 -30.57
N THR A 440 -22.50 -0.14 -31.78
CA THR A 440 -22.86 0.60 -32.99
C THR A 440 -24.33 0.35 -33.28
N THR A 441 -25.16 1.35 -33.02
CA THR A 441 -26.53 1.40 -33.53
C THR A 441 -26.45 1.55 -35.05
N GLU A 442 -26.42 0.43 -35.76
CA GLU A 442 -26.64 0.40 -37.20
C GLU A 442 -28.07 0.91 -37.48
N THR A 443 -28.18 2.19 -37.80
CA THR A 443 -29.42 2.77 -38.31
C THR A 443 -29.68 2.16 -39.68
N SER A 444 -30.52 1.14 -39.71
CA SER A 444 -30.95 0.47 -40.95
C SER A 444 -31.69 1.47 -41.83
N GLN A 445 -30.96 2.09 -42.77
CA GLN A 445 -31.54 2.82 -43.87
C GLN A 445 -32.33 1.83 -44.73
N LYS A 446 -33.65 1.76 -44.49
CA LYS A 446 -34.60 1.21 -45.44
C LYS A 446 -34.39 1.94 -46.76
N LYS A 447 -33.90 1.23 -47.78
CA LYS A 447 -34.04 1.65 -49.16
C LYS A 447 -35.54 1.74 -49.47
N SER A 448 -35.95 2.90 -49.99
CA SER A 448 -37.26 3.15 -50.59
C SER A 448 -37.40 2.40 -51.91
#